data_AF-A0A1V8U4P4-F1
#
_entry.id   AF-A0A1V8U4P4-F1
#
_cell.length_a   1.000
_cell.length_b   1.000
_cell.length_c   1.000
_cell.angle_alpha   90.00
_cell.angle_beta   90.00
_cell.angle_gamma   90.00
#
_symmetry.space_group_name_H-M   'P 1'
#
loop_
_entity.id
_entity.type
_entity.pdbx_description
1 polymer ?
#
loop_
_entity_poly.entity_id
_entity_poly.type
_entity_poly.pdbx_seq_one_letter_code
_entity_poly.pdbx_strand_id
1 'polypeptide(L)'
;MTLGSRPAPPAHNHTSRAYFEHATAPRINTDAVLVTALRAEYPNLHLTVVPHTSIDLFGYARAGNAGLAAIDSEKDRLTWRRFISPATRLDGDTGDLGTELKFGKFLLDWHNTEYIVHIADCRDGSSAYPSLVNQYVLSPSVATTNVLLLEAGKWTSTLHAEIWVFDGGYWQKSRELYESIVKASWDDVILDPAMKKSLQADVKNFFASRETYAKLKVPWKRGIIYYGPPGNGKTISVKATMNLLYKRSPPIPTLY
;
A
#
# COMPACT_ATOMS: atom_id res chain seq x y z
N MET A 1 -25.29 -34.98 41.99
CA MET A 1 -25.12 -33.64 41.38
C MET A 1 -25.86 -33.64 40.06
N THR A 2 -27.04 -33.03 40.02
CA THR A 2 -27.88 -32.90 38.83
C THR A 2 -27.29 -31.84 37.91
N LEU A 3 -27.01 -32.22 36.65
CA LEU A 3 -26.68 -31.30 35.57
C LEU A 3 -27.89 -30.37 35.36
N GLY A 4 -27.74 -29.10 35.74
CA GLY A 4 -28.74 -28.05 35.53
C GLY A 4 -29.08 -27.92 34.05
N SER A 5 -30.37 -27.80 33.76
CA SER A 5 -30.93 -27.59 32.43
C SER A 5 -30.28 -26.39 31.75
N ARG A 6 -29.52 -26.66 30.68
CA ARG A 6 -29.05 -25.63 29.76
C ARG A 6 -30.28 -24.96 29.12
N PRO A 7 -30.39 -23.61 29.13
CA PRO A 7 -31.47 -22.94 28.43
C PRO A 7 -31.40 -23.29 26.94
N ALA A 8 -32.53 -23.64 26.34
CA ALA A 8 -32.63 -23.89 24.91
C ALA A 8 -32.12 -22.65 24.15
N PRO A 9 -31.29 -22.82 23.11
CA PRO A 9 -30.79 -21.68 22.35
C PRO A 9 -31.98 -20.92 21.75
N PRO A 10 -32.01 -19.58 21.82
CA PRO A 10 -33.11 -18.80 21.27
C PRO A 10 -33.25 -19.09 19.77
N ALA A 11 -34.51 -19.22 19.31
CA ALA A 11 -34.84 -19.36 17.90
C ALA A 11 -34.16 -18.24 17.10
N HIS A 12 -33.22 -18.62 16.23
CA HIS A 12 -32.35 -17.76 15.41
C HIS A 12 -31.87 -16.46 16.09
N ASN A 13 -30.63 -16.46 16.60
CA ASN A 13 -29.95 -15.25 17.06
C ASN A 13 -30.08 -14.15 15.98
N HIS A 14 -30.58 -12.95 16.37
CA HIS A 14 -30.77 -11.78 15.51
C HIS A 14 -29.58 -11.54 14.56
N THR A 15 -28.37 -11.77 15.07
CA THR A 15 -27.11 -11.69 14.31
C THR A 15 -27.08 -12.64 13.12
N SER A 16 -27.50 -13.90 13.32
CA SER A 16 -27.57 -14.91 12.27
C SER A 16 -28.64 -14.56 11.23
N ARG A 17 -29.81 -14.05 11.66
CA ARG A 17 -30.86 -13.62 10.72
C ARG A 17 -30.39 -12.46 9.85
N ALA A 18 -29.83 -11.41 10.47
CA ALA A 18 -29.28 -10.27 9.75
C ALA A 18 -28.14 -10.68 8.78
N TYR A 19 -27.29 -11.63 9.19
CA TYR A 19 -26.24 -12.17 8.32
C TYR A 19 -26.83 -12.89 7.10
N PHE A 20 -27.79 -13.79 7.29
CA PHE A 20 -28.39 -14.52 6.17
C PHE A 20 -29.23 -13.61 5.27
N GLU A 21 -30.01 -12.66 5.82
CA GLU A 21 -30.75 -11.66 5.04
C GLU A 21 -29.80 -10.84 4.15
N HIS A 22 -28.67 -10.38 4.70
CA HIS A 22 -27.66 -9.66 3.93
C HIS A 22 -26.94 -10.56 2.90
N ALA A 23 -26.54 -11.77 3.29
CA ALA A 23 -25.75 -12.67 2.46
C ALA A 23 -26.55 -13.37 1.34
N THR A 24 -27.88 -13.38 1.44
CA THR A 24 -28.80 -13.97 0.45
C THR A 24 -29.53 -12.92 -0.39
N ALA A 25 -29.35 -11.63 -0.09
CA ALA A 25 -29.88 -10.55 -0.90
C ALA A 25 -29.28 -10.58 -2.33
N PRO A 26 -30.01 -10.08 -3.34
CA PRO A 26 -29.49 -9.95 -4.71
C PRO A 26 -28.14 -9.24 -4.68
N ARG A 27 -27.14 -9.73 -5.43
CA ARG A 27 -25.82 -9.09 -5.49
C ARG A 27 -25.98 -7.65 -5.97
N ILE A 28 -25.92 -6.73 -5.02
CA ILE A 28 -25.92 -5.31 -5.24
C ILE A 28 -24.48 -4.94 -5.62
N ASN A 29 -24.32 -4.29 -6.78
CA ASN A 29 -23.08 -3.61 -7.09
C ASN A 29 -22.99 -2.40 -6.13
N THR A 30 -22.10 -2.49 -5.14
CA THR A 30 -21.95 -1.50 -4.07
C THR A 30 -21.57 -0.13 -4.65
N ASP A 31 -20.68 -0.14 -5.64
CA ASP A 31 -20.26 1.05 -6.38
C ASP A 31 -21.44 1.76 -7.05
N ALA A 32 -22.32 1.01 -7.74
CA ALA A 32 -23.50 1.58 -8.37
C ALA A 32 -24.49 2.18 -7.35
N VAL A 33 -24.64 1.55 -6.18
CA VAL A 33 -25.49 2.07 -5.10
C VAL A 33 -24.91 3.35 -4.51
N LEU A 34 -23.60 3.37 -4.19
CA LEU A 34 -22.95 4.56 -3.65
C LEU A 34 -22.95 5.71 -4.66
N VAL A 35 -22.66 5.45 -5.94
CA VAL A 35 -22.73 6.47 -7.00
C VAL A 35 -24.14 7.07 -7.10
N THR A 36 -25.18 6.24 -7.02
CA THR A 36 -26.57 6.71 -7.07
C THR A 36 -26.92 7.54 -5.83
N ALA A 37 -26.58 7.06 -4.64
CA ALA A 37 -26.85 7.74 -3.39
C ALA A 37 -26.13 9.10 -3.31
N LEU A 38 -24.84 9.14 -3.66
CA LEU A 38 -24.03 10.37 -3.62
C LEU A 38 -24.52 11.42 -4.62
N ARG A 39 -24.97 11.00 -5.82
CA ARG A 39 -25.57 11.93 -6.80
C ARG A 39 -26.90 12.50 -6.32
N ALA A 40 -27.69 11.72 -5.60
CA ALA A 40 -28.95 12.18 -5.03
C ALA A 40 -28.73 13.14 -3.84
N GLU A 41 -27.73 12.88 -3.01
CA GLU A 41 -27.36 13.72 -1.86
C GLU A 41 -26.68 15.03 -2.29
N TYR A 42 -25.85 14.98 -3.33
CA TYR A 42 -25.06 16.12 -3.83
C TYR A 42 -25.36 16.42 -5.31
N PRO A 43 -26.57 16.85 -5.67
CA PRO A 43 -26.96 17.04 -7.08
C PRO A 43 -26.17 18.15 -7.80
N ASN A 44 -25.59 19.08 -7.03
CA ASN A 44 -24.83 20.22 -7.56
C ASN A 44 -23.30 19.98 -7.61
N LEU A 45 -22.82 18.83 -7.13
CA LEU A 45 -21.40 18.50 -7.16
C LEU A 45 -21.13 17.44 -8.22
N HIS A 46 -19.97 17.55 -8.86
CA HIS A 46 -19.45 16.50 -9.71
C HIS A 46 -18.88 15.37 -8.86
N LEU A 47 -19.28 14.14 -9.17
CA LEU A 47 -18.78 12.92 -8.54
C LEU A 47 -17.73 12.23 -9.43
N THR A 48 -16.52 12.05 -8.90
CA THR A 48 -15.46 11.27 -9.53
C THR A 48 -15.13 10.04 -8.67
N VAL A 49 -15.19 8.85 -9.26
CA VAL A 49 -14.81 7.59 -8.60
C VAL A 49 -13.33 7.32 -8.85
N VAL A 50 -12.57 7.10 -7.78
CA VAL A 50 -11.11 6.99 -7.79
C VAL A 50 -10.69 5.73 -7.04
N PRO A 51 -10.28 4.66 -7.73
CA PRO A 51 -9.73 3.47 -7.09
C PRO A 51 -8.53 3.82 -6.20
N HIS A 52 -8.54 3.36 -4.95
CA HIS A 52 -7.46 3.67 -3.98
C HIS A 52 -6.10 3.12 -4.41
N THR A 53 -6.08 2.03 -5.17
CA THR A 53 -4.87 1.39 -5.69
C THR A 53 -4.13 2.24 -6.72
N SER A 54 -4.83 3.10 -7.46
CA SER A 54 -4.21 3.98 -8.45
C SER A 54 -3.79 5.32 -7.85
N ILE A 55 -4.58 5.85 -6.91
CA ILE A 55 -4.33 7.14 -6.25
C ILE A 55 -4.69 7.01 -4.77
N ASP A 56 -3.72 7.23 -3.87
CA ASP A 56 -3.96 7.23 -2.44
C ASP A 56 -4.10 8.66 -1.89
N LEU A 57 -5.33 9.21 -1.89
CA LEU A 57 -5.58 10.57 -1.37
C LEU A 57 -5.37 10.66 0.15
N PHE A 58 -5.62 9.57 0.87
CA PHE A 58 -5.47 9.53 2.32
C PHE A 58 -3.98 9.52 2.71
N GLY A 59 -3.16 8.71 2.04
CA GLY A 59 -1.72 8.73 2.15
C GLY A 59 -1.13 10.07 1.71
N TYR A 60 -1.63 10.64 0.61
CA TYR A 60 -1.23 11.95 0.11
C TYR A 60 -1.43 13.06 1.16
N ALA A 61 -2.60 13.08 1.81
CA ALA A 61 -2.93 14.01 2.88
C ALA A 61 -2.10 13.76 4.16
N ARG A 62 -1.96 12.48 4.59
CA ARG A 62 -1.13 12.13 5.75
C ARG A 62 0.33 12.52 5.60
N ALA A 63 0.83 12.56 4.37
CA ALA A 63 2.18 13.04 4.06
C ALA A 63 2.31 14.58 4.14
N GLY A 64 1.23 15.31 4.47
CA GLY A 64 1.23 16.76 4.64
C GLY A 64 0.94 17.55 3.37
N ASN A 65 0.60 16.89 2.26
CA ASN A 65 0.30 17.59 1.01
C ASN A 65 -1.14 18.11 0.90
N ALA A 66 -2.03 17.69 1.81
CA ALA A 66 -3.41 18.14 1.91
C ALA A 66 -3.91 17.98 3.36
N GLY A 67 -4.88 18.80 3.76
CA GLY A 67 -5.64 18.60 5.00
C GLY A 67 -6.69 17.52 4.80
N LEU A 68 -6.87 16.62 5.79
CA LEU A 68 -7.93 15.61 5.76
C LEU A 68 -8.55 15.49 7.15
N ALA A 69 -9.85 15.73 7.24
CA ALA A 69 -10.61 15.61 8.47
C ALA A 69 -11.87 14.78 8.24
N ALA A 70 -12.20 13.91 9.19
CA ALA A 70 -13.48 13.22 9.13
C ALA A 70 -14.62 14.18 9.45
N ILE A 71 -15.70 14.10 8.68
CA ILE A 71 -16.90 14.94 8.84
C ILE A 71 -18.17 14.12 9.10
N ASP A 72 -18.04 12.80 9.18
CA ASP A 72 -19.09 11.90 9.66
C ASP A 72 -19.05 11.70 11.17
N SER A 73 -20.15 11.18 11.73
CA SER A 73 -20.14 10.66 13.09
C SER A 73 -19.52 9.27 13.13
N GLU A 74 -18.95 8.88 14.27
CA GLU A 74 -18.39 7.53 14.45
C GLU A 74 -19.44 6.43 14.22
N LYS A 75 -20.73 6.72 14.42
CA LYS A 75 -21.83 5.77 14.20
C LYS A 75 -22.10 5.51 12.71
N ASP A 76 -21.76 6.47 11.85
CA ASP A 76 -21.94 6.36 10.40
C ASP A 76 -20.71 5.76 9.72
N ARG A 77 -19.62 5.57 10.47
CA ARG A 77 -18.35 5.06 9.99
C ARG A 77 -18.24 3.56 10.21
N LEU A 78 -17.80 2.82 9.19
CA LEU A 78 -17.45 1.41 9.34
C LEU A 78 -15.93 1.28 9.45
N THR A 79 -15.45 0.84 10.61
CA THR A 79 -14.02 0.57 10.84
C THR A 79 -13.83 -0.80 11.44
N TRP A 80 -12.77 -1.48 11.04
CA TRP A 80 -12.33 -2.73 11.65
C TRP A 80 -11.12 -2.47 12.54
N ARG A 81 -11.11 -3.07 13.72
CA ARG A 81 -9.89 -3.16 14.54
C ARG A 81 -9.13 -4.40 14.08
N ARG A 82 -7.89 -4.21 13.64
CA ARG A 82 -7.02 -5.31 13.18
C ARG A 82 -5.81 -5.41 14.08
N PHE A 83 -5.48 -6.63 14.46
CA PHE A 83 -4.21 -6.92 15.09
C PHE A 83 -3.10 -6.89 14.03
N ILE A 84 -2.09 -6.06 14.28
CA ILE A 84 -0.86 -5.98 13.50
C ILE A 84 0.18 -6.78 14.26
N SER A 85 0.57 -7.91 13.67
CA SER A 85 1.61 -8.75 14.26
C SER A 85 2.94 -7.98 14.29
N PRO A 86 3.75 -8.15 15.34
CA PRO A 86 5.03 -7.48 15.44
C PRO A 86 5.98 -7.97 14.36
N ALA A 87 6.86 -7.09 13.88
CA ALA A 87 7.86 -7.41 12.86
C ALA A 87 8.85 -8.48 13.33
N THR A 88 9.14 -8.52 14.65
CA THR A 88 9.95 -9.56 15.28
C THR A 88 9.25 -10.11 16.52
N ARG A 89 9.53 -11.36 16.88
CA ARG A 89 8.98 -12.01 18.09
C ARG A 89 10.02 -12.18 19.20
N LEU A 90 11.22 -11.62 19.02
CA LEU A 90 12.36 -11.86 19.90
C LEU A 90 12.37 -10.95 21.13
N ASP A 91 11.88 -9.71 20.99
CA ASP A 91 11.99 -8.68 22.02
C ASP A 91 10.72 -8.50 22.86
N GLY A 92 9.81 -9.49 22.84
CA GLY A 92 8.57 -9.43 23.61
C GLY A 92 7.53 -8.42 23.10
N ASP A 93 7.74 -7.87 21.90
CA ASP A 93 6.73 -7.06 21.21
C ASP A 93 5.46 -7.90 21.01
N THR A 94 4.34 -7.37 21.49
CA THR A 94 3.03 -8.03 21.43
C THR A 94 2.25 -7.67 20.17
N GLY A 95 2.79 -6.82 19.29
CA GLY A 95 2.06 -6.25 18.17
C GLY A 95 1.20 -5.05 18.58
N ASP A 96 0.47 -4.51 17.61
CA ASP A 96 -0.35 -3.30 17.77
C ASP A 96 -1.78 -3.49 17.26
N LEU A 97 -2.70 -2.61 17.65
CA LEU A 97 -4.05 -2.54 17.10
C LEU A 97 -4.15 -1.44 16.05
N GLY A 98 -4.16 -1.85 14.79
CA GLY A 98 -4.50 -1.01 13.67
C GLY A 98 -6.01 -0.78 13.56
N THR A 99 -6.37 0.34 12.94
CA THR A 99 -7.75 0.60 12.49
C THR A 99 -7.78 0.60 10.97
N GLU A 100 -8.60 -0.26 10.41
CA GLU A 100 -8.85 -0.32 8.97
C GLU A 100 -10.19 0.34 8.66
N LEU A 101 -10.14 1.40 7.86
CA LEU A 101 -11.32 2.13 7.44
C LEU A 101 -12.01 1.40 6.29
N LYS A 102 -13.27 0.99 6.49
CA LYS A 102 -14.10 0.31 5.48
C LYS A 102 -15.11 1.22 4.83
N PHE A 103 -15.65 2.17 5.57
CA PHE A 103 -16.55 3.19 5.04
C PHE A 103 -16.44 4.46 5.88
N GLY A 104 -16.41 5.62 5.25
CA GLY A 104 -16.49 6.91 5.94
C GLY A 104 -16.44 8.11 5.00
N LYS A 105 -16.66 9.29 5.57
CA LYS A 105 -16.78 10.58 4.89
C LYS A 105 -15.81 11.61 5.49
N PHE A 106 -15.08 12.26 4.61
CA PHE A 106 -14.00 13.17 4.95
C PHE A 106 -14.11 14.46 4.14
N LEU A 107 -13.60 15.54 4.72
CA LEU A 107 -13.28 16.78 4.03
C LEU A 107 -11.79 16.77 3.72
N LEU A 108 -11.45 16.85 2.44
CA LEU A 108 -10.10 17.04 1.97
C LEU A 108 -9.93 18.52 1.59
N ASP A 109 -9.01 19.21 2.24
CA ASP A 109 -8.60 20.58 1.90
C ASP A 109 -7.26 20.54 1.16
N TRP A 110 -7.28 20.92 -0.12
CA TRP A 110 -6.10 20.97 -0.95
C TRP A 110 -6.05 22.29 -1.71
N HIS A 111 -4.96 23.04 -1.51
CA HIS A 111 -4.77 24.37 -2.09
C HIS A 111 -5.96 25.34 -1.87
N ASN A 112 -6.50 25.37 -0.65
CA ASN A 112 -7.68 26.15 -0.25
C ASN A 112 -8.95 25.79 -1.04
N THR A 113 -9.03 24.58 -1.58
CA THR A 113 -10.22 24.02 -2.21
C THR A 113 -10.65 22.80 -1.41
N GLU A 114 -11.91 22.81 -0.98
CA GLU A 114 -12.51 21.73 -0.23
C GLU A 114 -13.16 20.69 -1.15
N TYR A 115 -12.96 19.42 -0.82
CA TYR A 115 -13.54 18.26 -1.50
C TYR A 115 -14.19 17.36 -0.46
N ILE A 116 -15.40 16.88 -0.75
CA ILE A 116 -16.01 15.83 0.06
C ILE A 116 -15.54 14.49 -0.50
N VAL A 117 -14.88 13.69 0.33
CA VAL A 117 -14.33 12.39 -0.05
C VAL A 117 -15.01 11.30 0.77
N HIS A 118 -15.74 10.41 0.11
CA HIS A 118 -16.14 9.15 0.73
C HIS A 118 -15.13 8.07 0.38
N ILE A 119 -14.86 7.16 1.31
CA ILE A 119 -14.09 5.95 1.04
C ILE A 119 -14.97 4.75 1.35
N ALA A 120 -14.93 3.72 0.51
CA ALA A 120 -15.71 2.51 0.74
C ALA A 120 -14.94 1.27 0.25
N ASP A 121 -14.98 0.21 1.06
CA ASP A 121 -14.59 -1.14 0.68
C ASP A 121 -15.71 -1.78 -0.15
N CYS A 122 -15.69 -1.48 -1.45
CA CYS A 122 -16.58 -2.03 -2.45
C CYS A 122 -15.98 -3.34 -2.95
N ARG A 123 -16.34 -4.47 -2.34
CA ARG A 123 -15.95 -5.82 -2.81
C ARG A 123 -16.69 -6.22 -4.11
N ASP A 124 -16.74 -5.32 -5.07
CA ASP A 124 -17.40 -5.52 -6.35
C ASP A 124 -16.39 -6.04 -7.38
N GLY A 125 -16.60 -7.26 -7.83
CA GLY A 125 -15.76 -7.86 -8.87
C GLY A 125 -15.83 -9.39 -8.89
N SER A 126 -15.51 -9.95 -10.06
CA SER A 126 -15.31 -11.38 -10.29
C SER A 126 -13.84 -11.77 -10.47
N SER A 127 -12.93 -10.78 -10.44
CA SER A 127 -11.48 -11.01 -10.49
C SER A 127 -11.01 -11.71 -9.22
N ALA A 128 -9.98 -12.54 -9.34
CA ALA A 128 -9.30 -13.16 -8.20
C ALA A 128 -8.74 -12.11 -7.21
N TYR A 129 -8.41 -10.91 -7.71
CA TYR A 129 -7.87 -9.78 -6.93
C TYR A 129 -8.52 -8.46 -7.39
N PRO A 130 -9.79 -8.18 -7.01
CA PRO A 130 -10.43 -6.92 -7.38
C PRO A 130 -9.85 -5.74 -6.59
N SER A 131 -9.95 -4.52 -7.13
CA SER A 131 -9.73 -3.33 -6.31
C SER A 131 -10.89 -3.23 -5.32
N LEU A 132 -10.57 -3.44 -4.05
CA LEU A 132 -11.59 -3.53 -3.01
C LEU A 132 -12.01 -2.17 -2.48
N VAL A 133 -11.23 -1.10 -2.72
CA VAL A 133 -11.45 0.20 -2.08
C VAL A 133 -11.53 1.30 -3.12
N ASN A 134 -12.65 2.01 -3.13
CA ASN A 134 -12.88 3.19 -3.94
C ASN A 134 -12.94 4.44 -3.07
N GLN A 135 -12.49 5.56 -3.63
CA GLN A 135 -12.65 6.90 -3.08
C GLN A 135 -13.58 7.69 -4.01
N TYR A 136 -14.60 8.31 -3.46
CA TYR A 136 -15.61 9.07 -4.17
C TYR A 136 -15.40 10.55 -3.87
N VAL A 137 -14.86 11.27 -4.85
CA VAL A 137 -14.52 12.68 -4.72
C VAL A 137 -15.65 13.52 -5.28
N LEU A 138 -16.20 14.40 -4.44
CA LEU A 138 -17.26 15.35 -4.78
C LEU A 138 -16.69 16.76 -4.77
N SER A 139 -16.87 17.49 -5.88
CA SER A 139 -16.37 18.85 -6.02
C SER A 139 -17.22 19.67 -7.01
N PRO A 140 -17.13 21.01 -7.00
CA PRO A 140 -17.83 21.85 -7.98
C PRO A 140 -17.15 21.88 -9.36
N SER A 141 -15.91 21.37 -9.48
CA SER A 141 -15.07 21.54 -10.68
C SER A 141 -14.31 20.26 -11.04
N VAL A 142 -14.67 19.69 -12.20
CA VAL A 142 -13.93 18.57 -12.82
C VAL A 142 -12.47 18.96 -13.07
N ALA A 143 -12.23 20.19 -13.53
CA ALA A 143 -10.89 20.66 -13.86
C ALA A 143 -9.98 20.66 -12.63
N THR A 144 -10.45 21.21 -11.51
CA THR A 144 -9.66 21.27 -10.26
C THR A 144 -9.47 19.87 -9.67
N THR A 145 -10.47 19.00 -9.80
CA THR A 145 -10.38 17.58 -9.39
C THR A 145 -9.29 16.86 -10.16
N ASN A 146 -9.24 17.03 -11.48
CA ASN A 146 -8.21 16.39 -12.31
C ASN A 146 -6.79 16.81 -11.95
N VAL A 147 -6.57 18.08 -11.58
CA VAL A 147 -5.25 18.55 -11.14
C VAL A 147 -4.85 17.88 -9.83
N LEU A 148 -5.74 17.85 -8.83
CA LEU A 148 -5.52 17.13 -7.56
C LEU A 148 -5.17 15.66 -7.82
N LEU A 149 -5.95 14.97 -8.67
CA LEU A 149 -5.73 13.55 -8.98
C LEU A 149 -4.41 13.31 -9.71
N LEU A 150 -3.99 14.22 -10.60
CA LEU A 150 -2.70 14.13 -11.27
C LEU A 150 -1.52 14.29 -10.30
N GLU A 151 -1.63 15.23 -9.36
CA GLU A 151 -0.61 15.48 -8.35
C GLU A 151 -0.51 14.31 -7.36
N ALA A 152 -1.64 13.90 -6.79
CA ALA A 152 -1.73 12.76 -5.88
C ALA A 152 -1.33 11.45 -6.56
N GLY A 153 -1.65 11.27 -7.86
CA GLY A 153 -1.24 10.08 -8.64
C GLY A 153 0.27 10.03 -8.90
N LYS A 154 0.89 11.18 -9.23
CA LYS A 154 2.36 11.26 -9.33
C LYS A 154 3.03 10.95 -7.99
N TRP A 155 2.48 11.48 -6.90
CA TRP A 155 2.95 11.16 -5.56
C TRP A 155 2.80 9.66 -5.25
N THR A 156 1.62 9.07 -5.49
CA THR A 156 1.32 7.66 -5.20
C THR A 156 2.28 6.69 -5.93
N SER A 157 2.60 7.02 -7.19
CA SER A 157 3.52 6.23 -8.03
C SER A 157 5.01 6.43 -7.70
N THR A 158 5.34 7.45 -6.91
CA THR A 158 6.70 7.69 -6.42
C THR A 158 6.93 6.93 -5.11
N LEU A 159 8.15 6.42 -4.89
CA LEU A 159 8.55 5.78 -3.62
C LEU A 159 9.01 6.85 -2.63
N HIS A 160 8.43 6.87 -1.43
CA HIS A 160 8.70 7.89 -0.41
C HIS A 160 9.56 7.33 0.72
N ALA A 161 10.86 7.16 0.46
CA ALA A 161 11.76 6.44 1.37
C ALA A 161 11.26 5.01 1.65
N GLU A 162 10.85 4.33 0.58
CA GLU A 162 10.28 2.99 0.60
C GLU A 162 10.91 2.14 -0.49
N ILE A 163 10.79 0.82 -0.35
CA ILE A 163 11.14 -0.13 -1.41
C ILE A 163 10.00 -1.12 -1.64
N TRP A 164 9.80 -1.52 -2.89
CA TRP A 164 8.88 -2.61 -3.21
C TRP A 164 9.49 -3.95 -2.86
N VAL A 165 8.75 -4.75 -2.10
CA VAL A 165 9.06 -6.11 -1.68
C VAL A 165 8.04 -7.05 -2.30
N PHE A 166 8.49 -8.14 -2.92
CA PHE A 166 7.59 -9.22 -3.34
C PHE A 166 7.55 -10.31 -2.27
N ASP A 167 6.43 -10.37 -1.55
CA ASP A 167 6.20 -11.38 -0.51
C ASP A 167 4.73 -11.83 -0.52
N GLY A 168 4.49 -13.12 -0.27
CA GLY A 168 3.15 -13.70 -0.28
C GLY A 168 2.41 -13.65 -1.64
N GLY A 169 3.13 -13.47 -2.75
CA GLY A 169 2.56 -13.47 -4.10
C GLY A 169 2.13 -12.10 -4.64
N TYR A 170 2.42 -11.02 -3.91
CA TYR A 170 2.11 -9.65 -4.34
C TYR A 170 3.22 -8.68 -3.95
N TRP A 171 3.26 -7.53 -4.64
CA TRP A 171 4.17 -6.44 -4.33
C TRP A 171 3.60 -5.56 -3.22
N GLN A 172 4.45 -5.18 -2.28
CA GLN A 172 4.11 -4.32 -1.14
C GLN A 172 5.25 -3.34 -0.85
N LYS A 173 4.93 -2.12 -0.43
CA LYS A 173 5.95 -1.13 -0.05
C LYS A 173 6.42 -1.42 1.38
N SER A 174 7.73 -1.41 1.59
CA SER A 174 8.35 -1.56 2.92
C SER A 174 9.27 -0.39 3.21
N ARG A 175 8.89 0.44 4.18
CA ARG A 175 9.75 1.50 4.74
C ARG A 175 10.84 0.92 5.63
N GLU A 176 10.51 -0.07 6.45
CA GLU A 176 11.47 -0.73 7.34
C GLU A 176 12.66 -1.32 6.57
N LEU A 177 12.39 -2.04 5.47
CA LEU A 177 13.45 -2.59 4.65
C LEU A 177 14.28 -1.50 3.99
N TYR A 178 13.64 -0.43 3.49
CA TYR A 178 14.32 0.74 2.94
C TYR A 178 15.29 1.36 3.96
N GLU A 179 14.84 1.59 5.19
CA GLU A 179 15.70 2.11 6.27
C GLU A 179 16.89 1.18 6.54
N SER A 180 16.66 -0.13 6.53
CA SER A 180 17.74 -1.12 6.67
C SER A 180 18.74 -1.08 5.51
N ILE A 181 18.28 -0.79 4.29
CA ILE A 181 19.12 -0.68 3.08
C ILE A 181 19.96 0.59 3.16
N VAL A 182 19.35 1.73 3.49
CA VAL A 182 20.06 3.02 3.57
C VAL A 182 21.16 2.99 4.64
N LYS A 183 20.94 2.24 5.73
CA LYS A 183 21.93 2.02 6.81
C LYS A 183 23.06 1.06 6.42
N ALA A 184 22.88 0.20 5.41
CA ALA A 184 23.88 -0.80 5.03
C ALA A 184 25.03 -0.19 4.23
N SER A 185 26.28 -0.40 4.67
CA SER A 185 27.50 -0.05 3.92
C SER A 185 28.27 -1.29 3.45
N TRP A 186 29.06 -1.13 2.39
CA TRP A 186 30.08 -2.12 2.00
C TRP A 186 31.21 -2.25 3.03
N ASP A 187 31.35 -1.27 3.93
CA ASP A 187 32.30 -1.30 5.04
C ASP A 187 31.88 -2.35 6.09
N ASP A 188 30.57 -2.55 6.29
CA ASP A 188 30.01 -3.52 7.23
C ASP A 188 30.08 -4.97 6.73
N VAL A 189 30.36 -5.17 5.44
CA VAL A 189 30.46 -6.49 4.82
C VAL A 189 31.84 -7.07 5.11
N ILE A 190 31.98 -8.22 5.74
CA ILE A 190 33.31 -8.84 5.96
C ILE A 190 33.62 -9.76 4.77
N LEU A 191 34.44 -9.28 3.84
CA LEU A 191 34.91 -9.99 2.65
C LEU A 191 36.31 -9.53 2.27
N ASP A 192 37.02 -10.34 1.49
CA ASP A 192 38.30 -9.95 0.89
C ASP A 192 38.18 -8.58 0.17
N PRO A 193 39.09 -7.61 0.44
CA PRO A 193 39.00 -6.27 -0.15
C PRO A 193 39.04 -6.25 -1.68
N ALA A 194 39.77 -7.16 -2.33
CA ALA A 194 39.81 -7.23 -3.78
C ALA A 194 38.48 -7.76 -4.35
N MET A 195 37.89 -8.76 -3.69
CA MET A 195 36.56 -9.27 -4.03
C MET A 195 35.48 -8.20 -3.90
N LYS A 196 35.47 -7.42 -2.80
CA LYS A 196 34.53 -6.30 -2.63
C LYS A 196 34.62 -5.29 -3.77
N LYS A 197 35.85 -4.87 -4.10
CA LYS A 197 36.09 -3.89 -5.18
C LYS A 197 35.62 -4.44 -6.53
N SER A 198 35.89 -5.71 -6.81
CA SER A 198 35.45 -6.38 -8.04
C SER A 198 33.92 -6.39 -8.17
N LEU A 199 33.20 -6.78 -7.10
CA LEU A 199 31.74 -6.79 -7.07
C LEU A 199 31.14 -5.39 -7.31
N GLN A 200 31.65 -4.38 -6.61
CA GLN A 200 31.19 -2.99 -6.78
C GLN A 200 31.45 -2.47 -8.19
N ALA A 201 32.61 -2.80 -8.77
CA ALA A 201 32.96 -2.40 -10.12
C ALA A 201 32.07 -3.10 -11.17
N ASP A 202 31.82 -4.41 -11.03
CA ASP A 202 30.95 -5.17 -11.94
C ASP A 202 29.55 -4.56 -12.00
N VAL A 203 28.93 -4.30 -10.84
CA VAL A 203 27.60 -3.70 -10.75
C VAL A 203 27.57 -2.31 -11.40
N LYS A 204 28.54 -1.44 -11.06
CA LYS A 204 28.62 -0.08 -11.63
C LYS A 204 28.79 -0.12 -13.16
N ASN A 205 29.70 -0.96 -13.64
CA ASN A 205 30.00 -1.10 -15.06
C ASN A 205 28.82 -1.67 -15.84
N PHE A 206 28.09 -2.64 -15.27
CA PHE A 206 26.90 -3.21 -15.89
C PHE A 206 25.84 -2.13 -16.17
N PHE A 207 25.55 -1.27 -15.19
CA PHE A 207 24.58 -0.21 -15.37
C PHE A 207 25.07 0.93 -16.28
N ALA A 208 26.37 1.18 -16.33
CA ALA A 208 26.96 2.11 -17.29
C ALA A 208 26.95 1.59 -18.74
N SER A 209 26.88 0.26 -18.94
CA SER A 209 27.03 -0.37 -20.26
C SER A 209 25.73 -0.52 -21.06
N ARG A 210 24.62 0.11 -20.64
CA ARG A 210 23.29 -0.05 -21.29
C ARG A 210 23.34 0.13 -22.82
N GLU A 211 24.04 1.16 -23.28
CA GLU A 211 24.18 1.50 -24.70
C GLU A 211 24.97 0.44 -25.47
N THR A 212 26.00 -0.14 -24.85
CA THR A 212 26.80 -1.22 -25.43
C THR A 212 25.95 -2.46 -25.64
N TYR A 213 25.14 -2.85 -24.65
CA TYR A 213 24.20 -3.97 -24.78
C TYR A 213 23.19 -3.74 -25.91
N ALA A 214 22.67 -2.51 -26.02
CA ALA A 214 21.74 -2.14 -27.10
C ALA A 214 22.38 -2.22 -28.49
N LYS A 215 23.60 -1.71 -28.65
CA LYS A 215 24.37 -1.77 -29.92
C LYS A 215 24.63 -3.20 -30.35
N LEU A 216 25.00 -4.06 -29.40
CA LEU A 216 25.26 -5.49 -29.65
C LEU A 216 23.99 -6.34 -29.79
N LYS A 217 22.80 -5.75 -29.58
CA LYS A 217 21.49 -6.43 -29.61
C LYS A 217 21.41 -7.63 -28.65
N VAL A 218 22.07 -7.55 -27.51
CA VAL A 218 22.04 -8.57 -26.46
C VAL A 218 21.17 -8.14 -25.27
N PRO A 219 20.51 -9.07 -24.56
CA PRO A 219 19.70 -8.73 -23.40
C PRO A 219 20.51 -8.02 -22.30
N TRP A 220 20.05 -6.84 -21.86
CA TRP A 220 20.66 -6.10 -20.74
C TRP A 220 20.24 -6.69 -19.39
N LYS A 221 20.84 -7.84 -19.06
CA LYS A 221 20.57 -8.61 -17.84
C LYS A 221 21.88 -9.11 -17.22
N ARG A 222 21.96 -9.11 -15.89
CA ARG A 222 23.10 -9.62 -15.12
C ARG A 222 22.57 -10.32 -13.87
N GLY A 223 23.12 -11.49 -13.57
CA GLY A 223 22.85 -12.24 -12.35
C GLY A 223 24.12 -12.30 -11.49
N ILE A 224 23.95 -12.14 -10.17
CA ILE A 224 25.02 -12.32 -9.18
C ILE A 224 24.57 -13.39 -8.20
N ILE A 225 25.43 -14.37 -7.96
CA ILE A 225 25.16 -15.47 -7.02
C ILE A 225 26.10 -15.34 -5.83
N TYR A 226 25.53 -15.12 -4.65
CA TYR A 226 26.25 -15.16 -3.39
C TYR A 226 26.14 -16.56 -2.79
N TYR A 227 27.23 -17.32 -2.80
CA TYR A 227 27.28 -18.68 -2.25
C TYR A 227 28.23 -18.77 -1.06
N GLY A 228 27.83 -19.53 -0.03
CA GLY A 228 28.64 -19.81 1.15
C GLY A 228 27.80 -20.14 2.38
N PRO A 229 28.42 -20.53 3.50
CA PRO A 229 27.71 -20.88 4.74
C PRO A 229 26.82 -19.74 5.27
N PRO A 230 25.77 -20.03 6.07
CA PRO A 230 24.95 -19.00 6.70
C PRO A 230 25.81 -18.07 7.57
N GLY A 231 25.42 -16.80 7.70
CA GLY A 231 26.15 -15.81 8.51
C GLY A 231 27.31 -15.07 7.81
N ASN A 232 27.74 -15.47 6.60
CA ASN A 232 28.86 -14.83 5.89
C ASN A 232 28.50 -13.56 5.09
N GLY A 233 27.58 -12.73 5.58
CA GLY A 233 27.35 -11.41 5.00
C GLY A 233 26.64 -11.34 3.63
N LYS A 234 26.02 -12.43 3.15
CA LYS A 234 25.32 -12.46 1.84
C LYS A 234 24.19 -11.42 1.76
N THR A 235 23.29 -11.42 2.74
CA THR A 235 22.13 -10.51 2.75
C THR A 235 22.54 -9.05 2.91
N ILE A 236 23.54 -8.75 3.75
CA ILE A 236 24.06 -7.38 3.91
C ILE A 236 24.78 -6.92 2.64
N SER A 237 25.45 -7.81 1.89
CA SER A 237 26.06 -7.48 0.59
C SER A 237 25.00 -7.05 -0.43
N VAL A 238 23.83 -7.71 -0.45
CA VAL A 238 22.69 -7.31 -1.29
C VAL A 238 22.20 -5.92 -0.89
N LYS A 239 21.94 -5.68 0.40
CA LYS A 239 21.49 -4.36 0.90
C LYS A 239 22.51 -3.25 0.60
N ALA A 240 23.80 -3.49 0.82
CA ALA A 240 24.87 -2.54 0.51
C ALA A 240 24.96 -2.25 -1.00
N THR A 241 24.74 -3.25 -1.85
CA THR A 241 24.65 -3.06 -3.32
C THR A 241 23.46 -2.19 -3.69
N MET A 242 22.30 -2.42 -3.09
CA MET A 242 21.09 -1.63 -3.33
C MET A 242 21.31 -0.16 -2.92
N ASN A 243 21.93 0.08 -1.76
CA ASN A 243 22.29 1.43 -1.30
C ASN A 243 23.28 2.12 -2.26
N LEU A 244 24.30 1.39 -2.73
CA LEU A 244 25.26 1.89 -3.71
C LEU A 244 24.58 2.37 -5.00
N LEU A 245 23.60 1.61 -5.49
CA LEU A 245 22.82 1.93 -6.69
C LEU A 245 21.88 3.13 -6.48
N TYR A 246 21.33 3.25 -5.27
CA TYR A 246 20.48 4.37 -4.89
C TYR A 246 21.25 5.69 -4.81
N LYS A 247 22.52 5.65 -4.38
CA LYS A 247 23.42 6.83 -4.30
C LYS A 247 24.03 7.27 -5.64
N ARG A 248 23.80 6.53 -6.73
CA ARG A 248 24.28 6.88 -8.07
C ARG A 248 23.52 8.09 -8.63
N SER A 249 24.13 8.81 -9.57
CA SER A 249 23.43 9.81 -10.41
C SER A 249 23.43 9.37 -11.89
N PRO A 250 22.27 9.15 -12.51
CA PRO A 250 20.93 9.09 -11.90
C PRO A 250 20.77 7.86 -10.98
N PRO A 251 19.91 7.95 -9.95
CA PRO A 251 19.66 6.85 -9.01
C PRO A 251 19.00 5.69 -9.73
N ILE A 252 19.27 4.47 -9.26
CA ILE A 252 18.63 3.26 -9.77
C ILE A 252 17.73 2.70 -8.67
N PRO A 253 16.40 2.89 -8.77
CA PRO A 253 15.45 2.26 -7.86
C PRO A 253 15.61 0.74 -7.92
N THR A 254 15.66 0.10 -6.76
CA THR A 254 15.75 -1.35 -6.64
C THR A 254 14.43 -1.90 -6.11
N LEU A 255 14.15 -3.15 -6.45
CA LEU A 255 13.04 -3.94 -5.91
C LEU A 255 13.67 -5.08 -5.09
N TYR A 256 12.96 -5.59 -4.09
CA TYR A 256 13.40 -6.66 -3.22
C TYR A 256 12.51 -7.90 -3.33
#